data_AF-A0A950WRG4-F1
#
_entry.id   AF-A0A950WRG4-F1
#
_cell.length_a   1.000
_cell.length_b   1.000
_cell.length_c   1.000
_cell.angle_alpha   90.00
_cell.angle_beta   90.00
_cell.angle_gamma   90.00
#
_symmetry.space_group_name_H-M   'P 1'
#
loop_
_entity.id
_entity.type
_entity.pdbx_description
1 polymer ?
#
loop_
_entity_poly.entity_id
_entity_poly.type
_entity_poly.pdbx_seq_one_letter_code
_entity_poly.pdbx_strand_id
1 'polypeptide(L)'
;WRVLAVVGRFGTTSPSMVSEWAAMDKVKVSRAAATLVARGLLKQTQDPADGRARLLRLTRKGTSVHQSAIPLALNIETQLAEGLSRGEWAALRKSLSRLTSQVDGLDGMGDTDSED
;
A
#
# COMPACT_ATOMS: atom_id res chain seq x y z
N TRP A 1 -0.47 2.47 -7.10
CA TRP A 1 0.38 3.64 -7.41
C TRP A 1 1.00 4.25 -6.14
N ARG A 2 0.31 4.28 -4.98
CA ARG A 2 0.84 4.84 -3.71
C ARG A 2 2.24 4.37 -3.30
N VAL A 3 2.50 3.06 -3.26
CA VAL A 3 3.85 2.53 -2.94
C VAL A 3 4.93 3.09 -3.88
N LEU A 4 4.65 3.14 -5.19
CA LEU A 4 5.59 3.70 -6.18
C LEU A 4 5.81 5.20 -5.95
N ALA A 5 4.74 5.95 -5.64
CA ALA A 5 4.81 7.38 -5.34
C ALA A 5 5.66 7.68 -4.10
N VAL A 6 5.46 6.91 -3.03
CA VAL A 6 6.21 7.08 -1.77
C VAL A 6 7.69 6.74 -1.97
N VAL A 7 8.01 5.61 -2.60
CA VAL A 7 9.41 5.26 -2.90
C VAL A 7 10.04 6.28 -3.86
N GLY A 8 9.29 6.82 -4.82
CA GLY A 8 9.80 7.86 -5.71
C GLY A 8 10.06 9.20 -5.01
N ARG A 9 9.23 9.55 -4.02
CA ARG A 9 9.39 10.78 -3.23
C ARG A 9 10.53 10.72 -2.23
N PHE A 10 10.67 9.60 -1.52
CA PHE A 10 11.60 9.46 -0.40
C PHE A 10 12.87 8.66 -0.74
N GLY A 11 12.96 8.13 -1.96
CA GLY A 11 14.11 7.35 -2.40
C GLY A 11 14.12 5.94 -1.81
N THR A 12 15.31 5.44 -1.51
CA THR A 12 15.47 4.09 -0.94
C THR A 12 14.86 4.03 0.45
N THR A 13 13.85 3.17 0.65
CA THR A 13 13.10 3.07 1.91
C THR A 13 12.60 1.66 2.18
N SER A 14 12.16 1.35 3.41
CA SER A 14 11.63 0.03 3.74
C SER A 14 10.10 -0.06 3.53
N PRO A 15 9.52 -1.26 3.32
CA PRO A 15 8.07 -1.44 3.26
C PRO A 15 7.34 -0.92 4.52
N SER A 16 7.98 -0.99 5.68
CA SER A 16 7.42 -0.47 6.94
C SER A 16 7.28 1.05 6.90
N MET A 17 8.33 1.76 6.47
CA MET A 17 8.29 3.22 6.30
C MET A 17 7.28 3.63 5.22
N VAL A 18 7.16 2.85 4.14
CA VAL A 18 6.12 3.09 3.12
C VAL A 18 4.72 2.97 3.72
N SER A 19 4.49 1.98 4.58
CA SER A 19 3.20 1.79 5.25
C SER A 19 2.84 2.97 6.14
N GLU A 20 3.82 3.46 6.91
CA GLU A 20 3.68 4.63 7.76
C GLU A 20 3.38 5.90 6.95
N TRP A 21 4.21 6.24 5.95
CA TRP A 21 4.04 7.45 5.16
C TRP A 21 2.81 7.44 4.24
N ALA A 22 2.39 6.26 3.79
CA ALA A 22 1.17 6.13 2.99
C ALA A 22 -0.11 5.99 3.84
N ALA A 23 0.01 5.89 5.18
CA ALA A 23 -1.07 5.48 6.08
C ALA A 23 -1.81 4.23 5.57
N MET A 24 -1.05 3.25 5.06
CA MET A 24 -1.56 2.01 4.49
C MET A 24 -1.19 0.82 5.36
N ASP A 25 -2.08 -0.18 5.37
CA ASP A 25 -1.82 -1.46 6.02
C ASP A 25 -0.55 -2.15 5.46
N LYS A 26 0.21 -2.78 6.36
CA LYS A 26 1.51 -3.42 6.07
C LYS A 26 1.38 -4.58 5.09
N VAL A 27 0.32 -5.39 5.19
CA VAL A 27 0.08 -6.51 4.28
C VAL A 27 -0.21 -5.99 2.87
N LYS A 28 -1.03 -4.94 2.75
CA LYS A 28 -1.32 -4.29 1.46
C LYS A 28 -0.06 -3.70 0.83
N VAL A 29 0.78 -3.02 1.63
CA VAL A 29 2.05 -2.47 1.13
C VAL A 29 2.99 -3.58 0.69
N SER A 30 3.13 -4.64 1.47
CA SER A 30 3.97 -5.80 1.12
C SER A 30 3.54 -6.42 -0.21
N ARG A 31 2.24 -6.71 -0.37
CA ARG A 31 1.67 -7.27 -1.60
C ARG A 31 1.91 -6.34 -2.79
N ALA A 32 1.64 -5.05 -2.65
CA ALA A 32 1.88 -4.07 -3.70
C ALA A 32 3.36 -3.95 -4.07
N ALA A 33 4.27 -3.96 -3.08
CA ALA A 33 5.70 -3.92 -3.31
C ALA A 33 6.16 -5.17 -4.10
N ALA A 34 5.70 -6.36 -3.71
CA ALA A 34 6.00 -7.60 -4.44
C ALA A 34 5.55 -7.53 -5.90
N THR A 35 4.32 -7.06 -6.16
CA THR A 35 3.83 -6.86 -7.54
C THR A 35 4.67 -5.85 -8.31
N LEU A 36 5.07 -4.74 -7.70
CA LEU A 36 5.88 -3.71 -8.36
C LEU A 36 7.32 -4.20 -8.65
N VAL A 37 7.89 -5.03 -7.78
CA VAL A 37 9.17 -5.72 -8.00
C VAL A 37 9.05 -6.70 -9.16
N ALA A 38 8.02 -7.55 -9.17
CA ALA A 38 7.77 -8.50 -10.25
C ALA A 38 7.59 -7.81 -11.62
N ARG A 39 7.03 -6.60 -11.64
CA ARG A 39 6.87 -5.78 -12.86
C ARG A 39 8.14 -5.02 -13.26
N GLY A 40 9.22 -5.13 -12.49
CA GLY A 40 10.50 -4.46 -12.71
C GLY A 40 10.45 -2.94 -12.45
N LEU A 41 9.47 -2.47 -11.66
CA LEU A 41 9.34 -1.05 -11.32
C LEU A 41 10.07 -0.70 -10.02
N LEU A 42 10.15 -1.65 -9.10
CA LEU A 42 10.95 -1.55 -7.88
C LEU A 42 12.06 -2.59 -7.90
N LYS A 43 13.19 -2.25 -7.29
CA LYS A 43 14.21 -3.20 -6.86
C LYS A 43 14.11 -3.37 -5.36
N GLN A 44 14.15 -4.61 -4.90
CA GLN A 44 14.25 -4.93 -3.48
C GLN A 44 15.67 -5.43 -3.16
N THR A 45 16.27 -4.92 -2.10
CA THR A 45 17.58 -5.36 -1.59
C THR A 45 17.50 -5.62 -0.10
N GLN A 46 18.44 -6.40 0.43
CA GLN A 46 18.63 -6.52 1.87
C GLN A 46 19.17 -5.21 2.42
N ASP A 47 18.78 -4.83 3.64
CA ASP A 47 19.36 -3.69 4.32
C ASP A 47 20.74 -4.07 4.88
N PRO A 48 21.83 -3.36 4.53
CA PRO A 48 23.16 -3.64 5.06
C PRO A 48 23.30 -3.41 6.57
N ALA A 49 22.47 -2.53 7.16
CA ALA A 49 22.51 -2.20 8.58
C ALA A 49 21.65 -3.14 9.43
N ASP A 50 20.58 -3.69 8.84
CA ASP A 50 19.72 -4.69 9.44
C ASP A 50 19.45 -5.81 8.42
N GLY A 51 20.23 -6.88 8.50
CA GLY A 51 20.15 -7.99 7.54
C GLY A 51 18.77 -8.67 7.45
N ARG A 52 17.83 -8.41 8.36
CA ARG A 52 16.45 -8.91 8.26
C ARG A 52 15.53 -7.95 7.51
N ALA A 53 15.84 -6.66 7.50
CA ALA A 53 15.07 -5.65 6.80
C ALA A 53 15.33 -5.68 5.29
N ARG A 54 14.34 -5.21 4.53
CA ARG A 54 14.43 -5.06 3.08
C ARG A 54 14.16 -3.63 2.68
N LEU A 55 14.93 -3.16 1.72
CA LEU A 55 14.84 -1.82 1.13
C LEU A 55 14.24 -1.92 -0.26
N LEU A 56 13.44 -0.91 -0.62
CA LEU A 56 12.81 -0.71 -1.91
C LEU A 56 13.40 0.54 -2.54
N ARG A 57 13.66 0.48 -3.84
CA ARG A 57 14.11 1.60 -4.66
C ARG A 57 13.47 1.54 -6.03
N LEU A 58 13.21 2.70 -6.65
CA LEU A 58 12.81 2.75 -8.05
C LEU A 58 13.90 2.16 -8.96
N THR A 59 13.49 1.36 -9.95
CA THR A 59 14.34 1.07 -11.12
C THR A 59 14.27 2.22 -12.11
N ARG A 60 15.09 2.21 -13.17
CA ARG A 60 14.98 3.19 -14.27
C ARG A 60 13.57 3.19 -14.90
N LYS A 61 12.99 2.00 -15.09
CA LYS A 61 11.60 1.84 -15.56
C LYS A 61 10.61 2.41 -14.55
N GLY A 62 10.80 2.13 -13.26
CA GLY A 62 10.02 2.69 -12.16
C GLY A 62 10.03 4.21 -12.13
N THR A 63 11.19 4.83 -12.31
CA THR A 63 11.35 6.30 -12.35
C THR A 63 10.58 6.92 -13.51
N SER A 64 10.63 6.33 -14.70
CA SER A 64 9.86 6.83 -15.85
C SER A 64 8.36 6.76 -15.60
N VAL A 65 7.85 5.63 -15.09
CA VAL A 65 6.43 5.48 -14.71
C VAL A 65 6.06 6.43 -13.58
N HIS A 66 6.94 6.63 -12.61
CA HIS A 66 6.70 7.57 -11.52
C HIS A 66 6.47 8.99 -12.06
N GLN A 67 7.34 9.45 -12.97
CA GLN A 67 7.26 10.79 -13.53
C GLN A 67 6.03 11.01 -14.41
N SER A 68 5.60 10.00 -15.19
CA SER A 68 4.45 10.15 -16.10
C SER A 68 3.10 9.90 -15.44
N ALA A 69 3.00 8.91 -14.54
CA ALA A 69 1.71 8.40 -14.07
C ALA A 69 1.30 8.92 -12.68
N ILE A 70 2.26 9.25 -11.80
CA ILE A 70 1.93 9.67 -10.43
C ILE A 70 1.23 11.03 -10.38
N PRO A 71 1.63 12.06 -11.15
CA PRO A 71 0.89 13.33 -11.17
C PRO A 71 -0.59 13.16 -11.53
N LEU A 72 -0.89 12.31 -12.52
CA LEU A 72 -2.26 11.98 -12.89
C LEU A 72 -3.01 11.25 -11.77
N ALA A 73 -2.36 10.28 -11.13
CA ALA A 73 -2.96 9.53 -10.01
C ALA A 73 -3.28 10.43 -8.81
N LEU A 74 -2.40 11.39 -8.49
CA LEU A 74 -2.63 12.37 -7.42
C LEU A 74 -3.79 13.30 -7.76
N ASN A 75 -3.87 13.78 -9.01
CA ASN A 75 -5.00 14.61 -9.44
C ASN A 75 -6.34 13.85 -9.32
N ILE A 76 -6.40 12.59 -9.74
CA ILE A 76 -7.60 11.75 -9.59
C ILE A 76 -7.92 11.56 -8.10
N GLU A 77 -6.93 11.30 -7.25
CA GLU A 77 -7.13 11.18 -5.81
C GLU A 77 -7.71 12.47 -5.21
N THR A 78 -7.18 13.63 -5.57
CA THR A 78 -7.69 14.93 -5.12
C THR A 78 -9.13 15.15 -5.56
N GLN A 79 -9.46 14.91 -6.83
CA GLN A 79 -10.83 15.05 -7.33
C GLN A 79 -11.81 14.11 -6.64
N LEU A 80 -11.41 12.86 -6.39
CA LEU A 80 -12.23 11.91 -5.64
C LEU A 80 -12.38 12.33 -4.17
N ALA A 81 -11.34 12.90 -3.56
CA ALA A 81 -11.37 13.40 -2.19
C ALA A 81 -12.37 14.56 -2.02
N GLU A 82 -12.43 15.45 -3.02
CA GLU A 82 -13.35 16.59 -3.09
C GLU A 82 -14.80 16.19 -3.41
N GLY A 83 -15.00 15.02 -4.04
CA GLY A 83 -16.32 14.55 -4.46
C GLY A 83 -17.28 14.15 -3.34
N LEU A 84 -16.82 14.10 -2.08
CA LEU A 84 -17.64 13.77 -0.92
C LEU A 84 -17.49 14.83 0.18
N SER A 85 -18.62 15.23 0.75
CA SER A 85 -18.66 16.06 1.95
C SER A 85 -18.09 15.32 3.16
N ARG A 86 -17.76 16.06 4.23
CA ARG A 86 -17.28 15.48 5.49
C ARG A 86 -18.25 14.45 6.09
N GLY A 87 -19.56 14.67 5.96
CA GLY A 87 -20.59 13.75 6.45
C GLY A 87 -20.61 12.44 5.66
N GLU A 88 -20.49 12.51 4.34
CA GLU A 88 -20.45 11.34 3.45
C GLU A 88 -19.17 10.53 3.68
N TRP A 89 -18.02 11.20 3.86
CA TRP A 89 -16.78 10.54 4.26
C TRP A 89 -16.91 9.77 5.58
N ALA A 90 -17.56 10.36 6.58
CA ALA A 90 -17.78 9.71 7.87
C ALA A 90 -18.70 8.47 7.74
N ALA A 91 -19.77 8.58 6.94
CA ALA A 91 -20.69 7.49 6.67
C ALA A 91 -20.00 6.33 5.93
N LEU A 92 -19.23 6.63 4.88
CA LEU A 92 -18.46 5.64 4.13
C LEU A 92 -17.45 4.91 5.03
N ARG A 93 -16.70 5.65 5.87
CA ARG A 93 -15.75 5.05 6.81
C ARG A 93 -16.43 4.10 7.79
N LYS A 94 -17.58 4.49 8.33
CA LYS A 94 -18.37 3.64 9.23
C LYS A 94 -18.82 2.34 8.53
N SER A 95 -19.29 2.43 7.30
CA SER A 95 -19.72 1.27 6.52
C SER A 95 -18.55 0.33 6.21
N LEU A 96 -17.41 0.86 5.74
CA LEU A 96 -16.21 0.05 5.49
C LEU A 96 -15.69 -0.63 6.75
N SER A 97 -15.66 0.07 7.89
CA SER A 97 -15.26 -0.52 9.17
C SER A 97 -16.13 -1.70 9.57
N ARG A 98 -17.46 -1.60 9.40
CA ARG A 98 -18.39 -2.69 9.70
C ARG A 98 -18.13 -3.91 8.81
N LEU A 99 -17.89 -3.69 7.52
CA LEU A 99 -17.58 -4.77 6.57
C LEU A 99 -16.25 -5.44 6.89
N THR A 100 -15.20 -4.68 7.22
CA THR A 100 -13.90 -5.24 7.62
C THR A 100 -14.04 -6.09 8.89
N SER A 101 -14.74 -5.60 9.92
CA SER A 101 -14.98 -6.39 11.13
C SER A 101 -15.78 -7.68 10.89
N GLN A 102 -16.67 -7.69 9.89
CA GLN A 102 -17.37 -8.92 9.51
C GLN A 102 -16.45 -9.92 8.81
N VAL A 103 -15.56 -9.45 7.92
CA VAL A 103 -14.57 -10.32 7.26
C VAL A 103 -13.62 -10.92 8.29
N ASP A 104 -13.11 -10.13 9.25
CA ASP A 104 -12.24 -10.64 10.31
C ASP A 104 -12.95 -11.70 11.19
N GLY A 105 -14.26 -11.54 11.41
CA GLY A 105 -15.09 -12.52 12.11
C GLY A 105 -15.36 -13.80 11.32
N LEU A 106 -15.29 -13.76 9.98
CA LEU A 106 -15.43 -14.92 9.12
C LEU A 106 -14.11 -15.71 8.99
N ASP A 107 -12.97 -15.02 8.93
CA ASP A 107 -11.65 -15.67 8.93
C ASP A 107 -11.38 -16.40 10.26
N GLY A 108 -11.93 -15.93 11.37
CA GLY A 108 -11.86 -16.61 12.68
C GLY A 108 -12.75 -17.85 12.82
N MET A 109 -13.59 -18.17 11.82
CA MET A 109 -14.51 -19.31 11.85
C MET A 109 -14.00 -20.51 11.01
N GLY A 110 -12.88 -20.33 10.29
CA GLY A 110 -12.25 -21.36 9.45
C GLY A 110 -11.24 -22.27 10.16
N ASP A 111 -10.90 -21.99 11.43
CA ASP A 111 -9.90 -22.74 12.21
C ASP A 111 -10.52 -23.73 13.22
N THR A 112 -11.85 -23.90 13.25
CA THR A 112 -12.52 -24.73 14.30
C THR A 112 -12.99 -26.11 13.83
N ASP A 113 -12.90 -26.47 12.55
CA ASP A 113 -13.35 -27.78 12.05
C ASP A 113 -12.17 -28.63 11.54
N SER A 114 -11.28 -29.04 12.44
CA SER A 114 -10.43 -30.21 12.23
C SER A 114 -9.85 -30.74 13.55
N GLU A 115 -10.71 -31.35 14.37
CA GLU A 115 -10.34 -32.33 15.39
C GLU A 115 -11.54 -33.28 15.59
N ASP A 116 -11.56 -34.37 14.79
CA ASP A 116 -11.84 -35.77 15.19
C ASP A 116 -11.94 -36.69 13.96
#